data_AF-A0A1V9H675-F1
#
_entry.id   AF-A0A1V9H675-F1
#
_cell.length_a   1.000
_cell.length_b   1.000
_cell.length_c   1.000
_cell.angle_alpha   90.00
_cell.angle_beta   90.00
_cell.angle_gamma   90.00
#
_symmetry.space_group_name_H-M   'P 1'
#
loop_
_entity.id
_entity.type
_entity.pdbx_description
1 polymer ?
#
loop_
_entity_poly.entity_id
_entity_poly.type
_entity_poly.pdbx_seq_one_letter_code
_entity_poly.pdbx_strand_id
1 'polypeptide(L)'
;MLATLLLTSQAFAADPTPELKPRAPGTAQAVGAVHTLRQIPEACARLEGVFTGNAAQPYTLSVVRSSPTCQPRARFVDFAKAAPSVASGWIFNDVIRVPSAACPSQQAVVRVWRKPVDAKPQLDGQGQSRIYLEDAKQQAASGKIPQVPMFAAQMTVEGKACQ
;
A
#
# COMPACT_ATOMS: atom_id res chain seq x y z
N MET A 1 16.94 -2.62 48.54
CA MET A 1 15.87 -2.80 47.53
C MET A 1 16.39 -2.28 46.19
N LEU A 2 16.81 -3.17 45.28
CA LEU A 2 17.17 -2.80 43.91
C LEU A 2 15.92 -3.01 43.04
N ALA A 3 15.38 -1.93 42.48
CA ALA A 3 14.27 -1.97 41.56
C ALA A 3 14.80 -2.19 40.13
N THR A 4 14.62 -3.39 39.60
CA THR A 4 14.98 -3.73 38.23
C THR A 4 13.89 -3.23 37.28
N LEU A 5 14.20 -2.20 36.48
CA LEU A 5 13.31 -1.66 35.47
C LEU A 5 13.29 -2.62 34.26
N LEU A 6 12.16 -3.31 34.05
CA LEU A 6 11.92 -4.12 32.86
C LEU A 6 11.73 -3.21 31.65
N LEU A 7 12.75 -3.12 30.77
CA LEU A 7 12.57 -2.56 29.44
C LEU A 7 11.75 -3.55 28.58
N THR A 8 10.48 -3.24 28.37
CA THR A 8 9.64 -3.90 27.38
C THR A 8 10.08 -3.48 25.98
N SER A 9 11.00 -4.24 25.38
CA SER A 9 11.31 -4.13 23.96
C SER A 9 10.08 -4.55 23.15
N GLN A 10 9.38 -3.59 22.55
CA GLN A 10 8.34 -3.87 21.56
C GLN A 10 9.01 -4.48 20.33
N ALA A 11 9.07 -5.81 20.28
CA ALA A 11 9.53 -6.54 19.12
C ALA A 11 8.48 -6.39 18.01
N PHE A 12 8.72 -5.48 17.07
CA PHE A 12 7.99 -5.46 15.82
C PHE A 12 8.33 -6.75 15.07
N ALA A 13 7.32 -7.58 14.82
CA ALA A 13 7.49 -8.75 13.96
C ALA A 13 8.09 -8.29 12.63
N ALA A 14 9.15 -8.96 12.17
CA ALA A 14 9.75 -8.65 10.88
C ALA A 14 8.68 -8.75 9.80
N ASP A 15 8.56 -7.73 8.96
CA ASP A 15 7.67 -7.75 7.81
C ASP A 15 7.99 -8.99 6.94
N PRO A 16 6.99 -9.63 6.32
CA PRO A 16 7.27 -10.69 5.34
C PRO A 16 8.14 -10.16 4.20
N THR A 17 8.73 -11.05 3.41
CA THR A 17 9.53 -10.63 2.25
C THR A 17 8.63 -9.95 1.21
N PRO A 18 8.96 -8.72 0.74
CA PRO A 18 8.20 -8.08 -0.32
C PRO A 18 8.27 -8.85 -1.64
N GLU A 19 7.18 -8.87 -2.40
CA GLU A 19 7.12 -9.43 -3.75
C GLU A 19 8.03 -8.68 -4.73
N LEU A 20 8.05 -7.35 -4.66
CA LEU A 20 8.95 -6.53 -5.45
C LEU A 20 10.36 -6.55 -4.85
N LYS A 21 11.38 -6.60 -5.71
CA LYS A 21 12.78 -6.57 -5.29
C LYS A 21 13.05 -5.35 -4.38
N PRO A 22 13.86 -5.51 -3.33
CA PRO A 22 14.26 -4.39 -2.48
C PRO A 22 14.81 -3.24 -3.32
N ARG A 23 14.29 -2.03 -3.06
CA ARG A 23 14.79 -0.81 -3.68
C ARG A 23 15.76 -0.11 -2.73
N ALA A 24 16.74 0.59 -3.30
CA ALA A 24 17.53 1.53 -2.52
C ALA A 24 16.60 2.59 -1.89
N PRO A 25 16.95 3.15 -0.72
CA PRO A 25 16.25 4.31 -0.17
C PRO A 25 16.16 5.43 -1.22
N GLY A 26 15.03 6.13 -1.23
CA GLY A 26 14.84 7.29 -2.11
C GLY A 26 15.80 8.43 -1.76
N THR A 27 15.81 9.46 -2.62
CA THR A 27 16.50 10.71 -2.30
C THR A 27 15.86 11.36 -1.06
N ALA A 28 16.68 11.96 -0.20
CA ALA A 28 16.19 12.65 0.98
C ALA A 28 15.26 13.80 0.58
N GLN A 29 14.12 13.93 1.26
CA GLN A 29 13.07 14.89 0.92
C GLN A 29 13.02 16.02 1.94
N ALA A 30 12.86 17.25 1.46
CA ALA A 30 12.69 18.42 2.31
C ALA A 30 11.30 18.47 2.97
N VAL A 31 11.19 19.20 4.07
CA VAL A 31 9.90 19.52 4.69
C VAL A 31 9.04 20.32 3.70
N GLY A 32 7.76 19.96 3.58
CA GLY A 32 6.80 20.59 2.66
C GLY A 32 6.93 20.13 1.20
N ALA A 33 7.98 19.39 0.83
CA ALA A 33 8.16 18.87 -0.53
C ALA A 33 7.30 17.61 -0.76
N VAL A 34 6.17 17.79 -1.45
CA VAL A 34 5.33 16.66 -1.90
C VAL A 34 6.10 15.86 -2.94
N HIS A 35 6.21 14.55 -2.71
CA HIS A 35 6.89 13.62 -3.61
C HIS A 35 6.02 12.39 -3.88
N THR A 36 6.17 11.84 -5.07
CA THR A 36 5.48 10.60 -5.45
C THR A 36 6.24 9.40 -4.92
N LEU A 37 5.54 8.56 -4.17
CA LEU A 37 6.04 7.32 -3.60
C LEU A 37 5.90 6.18 -4.62
N ARG A 38 4.69 6.03 -5.16
CA ARG A 38 4.36 5.00 -6.14
C ARG A 38 3.07 5.34 -6.87
N GLN A 39 3.01 4.97 -8.14
CA GLN A 39 1.76 4.93 -8.90
C GLN A 39 1.24 3.49 -8.95
N ILE A 40 -0.08 3.34 -8.84
CA ILE A 40 -0.81 2.08 -8.98
C ILE A 40 -1.86 2.31 -10.08
N PRO A 41 -1.46 2.15 -11.36
CA PRO A 41 -2.32 2.47 -12.51
C PRO A 41 -3.64 1.68 -12.50
N GLU A 42 -3.60 0.42 -12.04
CA GLU A 42 -4.78 -0.45 -11.98
C GLU A 42 -5.82 0.06 -10.98
N ALA A 43 -5.38 0.70 -9.90
CA ALA A 43 -6.25 1.30 -8.89
C ALA A 43 -6.52 2.79 -9.13
N CYS A 44 -6.01 3.36 -10.23
CA CYS A 44 -6.04 4.79 -10.51
C CYS A 44 -5.54 5.65 -9.34
N ALA A 45 -4.56 5.14 -8.60
CA ALA A 45 -4.06 5.74 -7.36
C ALA A 45 -2.60 6.14 -7.52
N ARG A 46 -2.26 7.30 -6.95
CA ARG A 46 -0.89 7.75 -6.75
C ARG A 46 -0.69 7.99 -5.27
N LEU A 47 0.31 7.32 -4.71
CA LEU A 47 0.74 7.51 -3.35
C LEU A 47 1.69 8.70 -3.32
N GLU A 48 1.37 9.69 -2.51
CA GLU A 48 2.15 10.89 -2.32
C GLU A 48 2.51 11.02 -0.84
N GLY A 49 3.69 11.57 -0.60
CA GLY A 49 4.21 11.77 0.74
C GLY A 49 4.76 13.16 0.91
N VAL A 50 4.76 13.64 2.15
CA VAL A 50 5.39 14.92 2.52
C VAL A 50 5.83 14.89 3.97
N PHE A 51 7.05 15.34 4.24
CA PHE A 51 7.48 15.63 5.62
C PHE A 51 6.83 16.95 6.05
N THR A 52 6.20 16.96 7.23
CA THR A 52 5.36 18.09 7.67
C THR A 52 6.12 19.13 8.48
N GLY A 53 7.25 18.75 9.08
CA GLY A 53 7.95 19.56 10.09
C GLY A 53 7.30 19.55 11.47
N ASN A 54 6.17 18.87 11.65
CA ASN A 54 5.50 18.69 12.93
C ASN A 54 5.96 17.39 13.59
N ALA A 55 6.59 17.46 14.76
CA ALA A 55 7.08 16.29 15.49
C ALA A 55 5.97 15.28 15.88
N ALA A 56 4.73 15.75 16.10
CA ALA A 56 3.60 14.86 16.44
C ALA A 56 3.07 14.09 15.23
N GLN A 57 3.29 14.60 14.01
CA GLN A 57 2.91 13.95 12.76
C GLN A 57 3.97 14.24 11.70
N PRO A 58 5.17 13.63 11.78
CA PRO A 58 6.32 14.06 10.98
C PRO A 58 6.15 13.85 9.48
N TYR A 59 5.24 12.98 9.08
CA TYR A 59 5.01 12.62 7.69
C TYR A 59 3.53 12.38 7.43
N THR A 60 3.07 12.84 6.26
CA THR A 60 1.71 12.60 5.77
C THR A 60 1.78 11.75 4.52
N LEU A 61 1.03 10.64 4.50
CA LEU A 61 0.77 9.83 3.32
C LEU A 61 -0.61 10.19 2.76
N SER A 62 -0.66 10.49 1.47
CA SER A 62 -1.89 10.79 0.74
C SER A 62 -2.07 9.79 -0.42
N VAL A 63 -3.32 9.42 -0.66
CA VAL A 63 -3.72 8.61 -1.83
C VAL A 63 -4.54 9.51 -2.73
N VAL A 64 -3.96 9.92 -3.85
CA VAL A 64 -4.63 10.80 -4.81
C VAL A 64 -4.97 10.05 -6.08
N ARG A 65 -5.95 10.55 -6.84
CA ARG A 65 -6.29 9.98 -8.14
C ARG A 65 -5.16 10.28 -9.13
N SER A 66 -4.72 9.27 -9.88
CA SER A 66 -3.62 9.44 -10.85
C SER A 66 -4.00 10.30 -12.05
N SER A 67 -5.24 10.19 -12.53
CA SER A 67 -5.80 11.01 -13.61
C SER A 67 -7.34 11.03 -13.53
N PRO A 68 -8.02 12.13 -13.91
CA PRO A 68 -9.47 12.17 -14.02
C PRO A 68 -10.02 11.09 -14.96
N THR A 69 -9.33 10.79 -16.06
CA THR A 69 -9.77 9.83 -17.09
C THR A 69 -9.44 8.36 -16.77
N CYS A 70 -8.80 8.08 -15.64
CA CYS A 70 -8.38 6.72 -15.32
C CYS A 70 -9.57 5.81 -14.97
N GLN A 71 -9.63 4.63 -15.59
CA GLN A 71 -10.66 3.64 -15.31
C GLN A 71 -10.11 2.52 -14.39
N PRO A 72 -10.54 2.45 -13.11
CA PRO A 72 -9.95 1.53 -12.16
C PRO A 72 -10.36 0.09 -12.45
N ARG A 73 -9.36 -0.80 -12.52
CA ARG A 73 -9.51 -2.26 -12.61
C ARG A 73 -9.22 -2.96 -11.28
N ALA A 74 -8.74 -2.20 -10.30
CA ALA A 74 -8.48 -2.59 -8.93
C ALA A 74 -9.01 -1.49 -7.99
N ARG A 75 -9.15 -1.80 -6.70
CA ARG A 75 -9.55 -0.81 -5.68
C ARG A 75 -8.39 -0.50 -4.77
N PHE A 76 -8.22 0.78 -4.43
CA PHE A 76 -7.42 1.16 -3.27
C PHE A 76 -8.35 1.25 -2.05
N VAL A 77 -7.98 0.58 -0.96
CA VAL A 77 -8.77 0.54 0.28
C VAL A 77 -7.95 1.00 1.48
N ASP A 78 -8.68 1.45 2.50
CA ASP A 78 -8.09 1.83 3.78
C ASP A 78 -7.39 0.64 4.46
N PHE A 79 -6.16 0.86 4.90
CA PHE A 79 -5.34 -0.20 5.47
C PHE A 79 -5.89 -0.71 6.81
N ALA A 80 -6.37 0.18 7.68
CA ALA A 80 -6.87 -0.22 9.00
C ALA A 80 -8.14 -1.07 8.89
N LYS A 81 -9.02 -0.73 7.94
CA LYS A 81 -10.24 -1.53 7.64
C LYS A 81 -9.93 -2.84 6.92
N ALA A 82 -8.94 -2.85 6.03
CA ALA A 82 -8.59 -4.04 5.26
C ALA A 82 -7.77 -5.07 6.07
N ALA A 83 -7.03 -4.60 7.08
CA ALA A 83 -6.09 -5.38 7.90
C ALA A 83 -5.27 -6.42 7.10
N PRO A 84 -4.46 -6.00 6.10
CA PRO A 84 -3.75 -6.92 5.22
C PRO A 84 -2.85 -7.90 5.97
N SER A 85 -2.95 -9.17 5.62
CA SER A 85 -2.05 -10.22 6.11
C SER A 85 -1.93 -11.36 5.10
N VAL A 86 -0.79 -12.05 5.14
CA VAL A 86 -0.56 -13.24 4.30
C VAL A 86 -1.65 -14.29 4.51
N ALA A 87 -2.07 -14.51 5.77
CA ALA A 87 -3.13 -15.45 6.13
C ALA A 87 -4.50 -15.11 5.51
N SER A 88 -4.77 -13.84 5.20
CA SER A 88 -6.03 -13.39 4.56
C SER A 88 -5.90 -13.20 3.03
N GLY A 89 -4.85 -13.78 2.44
CA GLY A 89 -4.59 -13.78 1.00
C GLY A 89 -3.98 -12.49 0.46
N TRP A 90 -3.49 -11.60 1.33
CA TRP A 90 -2.75 -10.42 0.89
C TRP A 90 -1.28 -10.76 0.66
N ILE A 91 -0.71 -10.14 -0.36
CA ILE A 91 0.69 -10.20 -0.69
C ILE A 91 1.33 -8.90 -0.23
N PHE A 92 2.39 -8.99 0.57
CA PHE A 92 3.22 -7.84 0.87
C PHE A 92 3.99 -7.48 -0.39
N ASN A 93 3.54 -6.41 -1.04
CA ASN A 93 3.95 -6.13 -2.40
C ASN A 93 5.27 -5.35 -2.41
N ASP A 94 5.41 -4.36 -1.52
CA ASP A 94 6.49 -3.40 -1.63
C ASP A 94 6.75 -2.62 -0.34
N VAL A 95 7.99 -2.14 -0.19
CA VAL A 95 8.41 -1.23 0.88
C VAL A 95 9.16 -0.04 0.29
N ILE A 96 8.69 1.17 0.57
CA ILE A 96 9.28 2.43 0.13
C ILE A 96 9.89 3.12 1.35
N ARG A 97 11.17 3.47 1.28
CA ARG A 97 11.87 4.20 2.34
C ARG A 97 12.26 5.58 1.83
N VAL A 98 11.80 6.62 2.52
CA VAL A 98 12.07 8.02 2.17
C VAL A 98 12.81 8.69 3.32
N PRO A 99 14.10 9.01 3.17
CA PRO A 99 14.86 9.75 4.18
C PRO A 99 14.37 11.20 4.31
N SER A 100 14.42 11.75 5.52
CA SER A 100 14.20 13.18 5.74
C SER A 100 15.48 13.97 5.49
N ALA A 101 15.42 15.03 4.68
CA ALA A 101 16.56 15.94 4.48
C ALA A 101 16.80 16.83 5.71
N ALA A 102 15.75 17.13 6.48
CA ALA A 102 15.86 17.90 7.73
C ALA A 102 16.39 17.06 8.89
N CYS A 103 16.33 15.73 8.78
CA CYS A 103 16.69 14.82 9.86
C CYS A 103 17.20 13.47 9.34
N PRO A 104 18.52 13.32 9.15
CA PRO A 104 19.10 12.12 8.54
C PRO A 104 18.87 10.82 9.32
N SER A 105 18.58 10.91 10.63
CA SER A 105 18.25 9.75 11.48
C SER A 105 16.80 9.29 11.35
N GLN A 106 15.98 9.98 10.55
CA GLN A 106 14.55 9.74 10.40
C GLN A 106 14.20 9.43 8.94
N GLN A 107 13.33 8.43 8.74
CA GLN A 107 12.76 8.10 7.43
C GLN A 107 11.28 7.74 7.54
N ALA A 108 10.52 8.05 6.50
CA ALA A 108 9.18 7.49 6.33
C ALA A 108 9.28 6.13 5.64
N VAL A 109 8.51 5.16 6.12
CA VAL A 109 8.47 3.81 5.59
C VAL A 109 7.05 3.47 5.20
N VAL A 110 6.83 3.25 3.91
CA VAL A 110 5.52 2.97 3.34
C VAL A 110 5.47 1.52 2.88
N ARG A 111 4.55 0.76 3.46
CA ARG A 111 4.31 -0.66 3.21
C ARG A 111 3.09 -0.79 2.31
N VAL A 112 3.27 -1.36 1.13
CA VAL A 112 2.19 -1.54 0.16
C VAL A 112 1.82 -3.01 0.06
N TRP A 113 0.53 -3.30 0.12
CA TRP A 113 -0.03 -4.63 0.04
C TRP A 113 -0.96 -4.72 -1.16
N ARG A 114 -1.01 -5.90 -1.78
CA ARG A 114 -1.99 -6.20 -2.83
C ARG A 114 -2.72 -7.50 -2.51
N LYS A 115 -4.02 -7.53 -2.76
CA LYS A 115 -4.84 -8.74 -2.73
C LYS A 115 -5.20 -9.09 -4.17
N PRO A 116 -4.60 -10.15 -4.74
CA PRO A 116 -5.04 -10.63 -6.03
C PRO A 116 -6.45 -11.24 -5.92
N VAL A 117 -7.10 -11.38 -7.07
CA VAL A 117 -8.30 -12.19 -7.21
C VAL A 117 -7.97 -13.31 -8.20
N ASP A 118 -8.45 -14.51 -7.92
CA ASP A 118 -8.35 -15.62 -8.86
C ASP A 118 -9.40 -15.43 -9.97
N ALA A 119 -9.07 -14.59 -10.94
CA ALA A 119 -9.86 -14.46 -12.15
C ALA A 119 -9.37 -15.50 -13.18
N LYS A 120 -9.75 -16.77 -12.98
CA LYS A 120 -9.58 -17.78 -14.05
C LYS A 120 -10.69 -17.54 -15.08
N PRO A 121 -10.36 -17.19 -16.33
CA PRO A 121 -11.37 -17.08 -17.37
C PRO A 121 -12.05 -18.44 -17.53
N GLN A 122 -13.37 -18.48 -17.47
CA GLN A 122 -14.10 -19.72 -17.72
C GLN A 122 -13.94 -20.06 -19.20
N LEU A 123 -13.25 -21.16 -19.46
CA LEU A 123 -13.09 -21.69 -20.81
C LEU A 123 -14.38 -22.41 -21.20
N ASP A 124 -14.83 -22.21 -22.43
CA ASP A 124 -15.95 -22.94 -23.01
C ASP A 124 -15.59 -24.41 -23.26
N GLY A 125 -16.54 -25.21 -23.75
CA GLY A 125 -16.32 -26.63 -24.06
C GLY A 125 -15.25 -26.90 -25.13
N GLN A 126 -14.69 -25.85 -25.77
CA GLN A 126 -13.60 -25.92 -26.74
C GLN A 126 -12.28 -25.36 -26.16
N GLY A 127 -12.24 -25.02 -24.87
CA GLY A 127 -11.05 -24.48 -24.22
C GLY A 127 -10.80 -22.99 -24.48
N GLN A 128 -11.79 -22.25 -25.02
CA GLN A 128 -11.67 -20.82 -25.32
C GLN A 128 -12.41 -19.96 -24.29
N SER A 129 -11.81 -18.86 -23.84
CA SER A 129 -12.48 -17.91 -22.95
C SER A 129 -13.47 -17.05 -23.75
N ARG A 130 -14.77 -17.37 -23.69
CA ARG A 130 -15.84 -16.53 -24.25
C ARG A 130 -16.60 -15.83 -23.13
N ILE A 131 -16.41 -14.52 -22.99
CA ILE A 131 -17.19 -13.68 -22.08
C ILE A 131 -18.29 -13.01 -22.92
N TYR A 132 -19.54 -13.38 -22.68
CA TYR A 132 -20.69 -12.72 -23.30
C TYR A 132 -21.00 -11.41 -22.57
N LEU A 133 -21.15 -10.34 -23.35
CA LEU A 133 -21.39 -8.99 -22.82
C LEU A 133 -22.73 -8.94 -22.07
N GLU A 134 -23.71 -9.74 -22.50
CA GLU A 134 -25.04 -9.89 -21.92
C GLU A 134 -24.97 -10.57 -20.54
N ASP A 135 -24.19 -11.64 -20.40
CA ASP A 135 -24.00 -12.34 -19.12
C ASP A 135 -23.26 -11.46 -18.11
N ALA A 136 -22.26 -10.70 -18.56
CA ALA A 136 -21.56 -9.73 -17.72
C ALA A 136 -22.51 -8.63 -17.22
N LYS A 137 -23.42 -8.15 -18.08
CA LYS A 137 -24.45 -7.17 -17.70
C LYS A 137 -25.46 -7.76 -16.71
N GLN A 138 -25.89 -9.01 -16.91
CA GLN A 138 -26.80 -9.69 -15.98
C GLN A 138 -26.16 -9.96 -14.62
N GLN A 139 -24.89 -10.36 -14.59
CA GLN A 139 -24.13 -10.54 -13.35
C GLN A 139 -23.99 -9.21 -12.59
N ALA A 140 -23.66 -8.12 -13.29
CA ALA A 140 -23.62 -6.78 -12.69
C ALA A 140 -25.00 -6.35 -12.14
N ALA A 141 -26.08 -6.59 -12.89
CA ALA A 141 -27.45 -6.28 -12.48
C ALA A 141 -27.92 -7.13 -11.28
N SER A 142 -27.42 -8.36 -11.14
CA SER A 142 -27.72 -9.26 -10.02
C SER A 142 -27.01 -8.90 -8.71
N GLY A 143 -26.24 -7.81 -8.68
CA GLY A 143 -25.46 -7.41 -7.51
C GLY A 143 -24.26 -8.30 -7.22
N LYS A 144 -23.93 -9.25 -8.12
CA LYS A 144 -22.66 -9.99 -8.07
C LYS A 144 -21.55 -9.05 -8.53
N ILE A 145 -21.02 -8.28 -7.58
CA ILE A 145 -19.88 -7.40 -7.81
C ILE A 145 -18.68 -8.31 -8.13
N PRO A 146 -18.08 -8.21 -9.34
CA PRO A 146 -16.87 -8.93 -9.65
C PRO A 146 -15.82 -8.61 -8.58
N GLN A 147 -15.22 -9.64 -7.99
CA GLN A 147 -14.08 -9.44 -7.11
C GLN A 147 -12.97 -8.82 -7.95
N VAL A 148 -12.58 -7.59 -7.62
CA VAL A 148 -11.46 -6.90 -8.27
C VAL A 148 -10.25 -6.93 -7.35
N PRO A 149 -9.02 -6.95 -7.90
CA PRO A 149 -7.83 -6.82 -7.07
C PRO A 149 -7.90 -5.60 -6.15
N MET A 150 -7.29 -5.71 -4.97
CA MET A 150 -7.27 -4.63 -3.99
C MET A 150 -5.84 -4.24 -3.64
N PHE A 151 -5.63 -2.98 -3.30
CA PHE A 151 -4.39 -2.43 -2.79
C PHE A 151 -4.66 -1.68 -1.48
N ALA A 152 -3.69 -1.73 -0.58
CA ALA A 152 -3.70 -0.95 0.66
C ALA A 152 -2.26 -0.50 0.95
N ALA A 153 -2.10 0.62 1.64
CA ALA A 153 -0.79 1.06 2.11
C ALA A 153 -0.85 1.59 3.54
N GLN A 154 0.20 1.32 4.28
CA GLN A 154 0.45 1.88 5.61
C GLN A 154 1.73 2.70 5.58
N MET A 155 1.78 3.77 6.36
CA MET A 155 2.98 4.56 6.58
C MET A 155 3.33 4.57 8.06
N THR A 156 4.61 4.40 8.36
CA THR A 156 5.21 4.61 9.68
C THR A 156 6.43 5.50 9.53
N VAL A 157 6.77 6.25 10.58
CA VAL A 157 8.07 6.93 10.68
C VAL A 157 9.01 6.04 11.49
N GLU A 158 10.17 5.73 10.93
CA GLU A 158 11.23 4.94 11.58
C GLU A 158 12.45 5.83 11.84
N GLY A 159 13.18 5.52 12.92
CA GLY A 159 14.39 6.25 13.31
C GLY A 159 14.21 7.04 14.61
N LYS A 160 15.24 7.83 14.96
CA LYS A 160 15.20 8.68 16.15
C LYS A 160 14.54 10.01 15.81
N ALA A 161 13.71 10.50 16.74
CA ALA A 161 13.18 11.86 16.65
C ALA A 161 14.34 12.87 16.62
N CYS A 162 14.15 13.90 15.83
CA CYS A 162 15.09 14.99 15.64
C CYS A 162 14.94 15.96 16.82
N GLN A 163 16.06 16.35 17.43
CA GLN A 163 16.11 17.33 18.51
C GLN A 163 16.11 18.75 17.97
#